data_AF-A0A6N3BPY5-F1
#
_entry.id   AF-A0A6N3BPY5-F1
#
_cell.length_a   1.000
_cell.length_b   1.000
_cell.length_c   1.000
_cell.angle_alpha   90.00
_cell.angle_beta   90.00
_cell.angle_gamma   90.00
#
_symmetry.space_group_name_H-M   'P 1'
#
loop_
_entity.id
_entity.type
_entity.pdbx_description
1 polymer ?
#
loop_
_entity_poly.entity_id
_entity_poly.type
_entity_poly.pdbx_seq_one_letter_code
_entity_poly.pdbx_strand_id
1 'polypeptide(L)'
;MLTIHEEIETIVKDSKPFGKIQRLPELNKKFEELHMGLLEKEAAIMDPLVHDDFLKVKEVLDTKSFAEVLRPRINQRFDEIWEKLRTSSDIAAIKNIKLESDTLKIKCLDEIDEYERAHQPAPEPPVAPVVPGIEPINPTPAPTKVKTKRRKNVSISNVAGARTYSIETEQDIDKFLAEMKQKLMNELEEDTIITLS
;
A
#
# COMPACT_ATOMS: atom_id res chain seq x y z
N MET A 1 26.97 31.73 -11.84
CA MET A 1 27.47 30.45 -12.37
C MET A 1 26.33 29.84 -13.16
N LEU A 2 26.57 29.42 -14.41
CA LEU A 2 25.57 28.68 -15.19
C LEU A 2 25.45 27.27 -14.61
N THR A 3 24.24 26.72 -14.59
CA THR A 3 24.00 25.31 -14.27
C THR A 3 24.45 24.43 -15.43
N ILE A 4 24.75 23.14 -15.18
CA ILE A 4 25.27 22.23 -16.22
C ILE A 4 24.32 22.13 -17.42
N HIS A 5 23.00 22.13 -17.18
CA HIS A 5 21.99 22.17 -18.22
C HIS A 5 22.11 23.44 -19.09
N GLU A 6 22.27 24.60 -18.48
CA GLU A 6 22.41 25.88 -19.21
C GLU A 6 23.73 25.95 -20.00
N GLU A 7 24.82 25.35 -19.50
CA GLU A 7 26.08 25.26 -20.24
C GLU A 7 25.96 24.36 -21.47
N ILE A 8 25.34 23.19 -21.34
CA ILE A 8 25.05 22.29 -22.47
C ILE A 8 24.16 23.00 -23.49
N GLU A 9 23.06 23.59 -23.04
CA GLU A 9 22.10 24.30 -23.89
C GLU A 9 22.75 25.47 -24.64
N THR A 10 23.64 26.23 -23.96
CA THR A 10 24.39 27.32 -24.58
C THR A 10 25.31 26.82 -25.69
N ILE A 11 25.99 25.68 -25.50
CA ILE A 11 26.89 25.12 -26.51
C ILE A 11 26.09 24.57 -27.70
N VAL A 12 24.97 23.90 -27.44
CA VAL A 12 24.10 23.32 -28.48
C VAL A 12 23.44 24.41 -29.32
N LYS A 13 23.06 25.53 -28.72
CA LYS A 13 22.44 26.68 -29.40
C LYS A 13 23.46 27.69 -29.95
N ASP A 14 24.76 27.49 -29.72
CA ASP A 14 25.79 28.41 -30.21
C ASP A 14 25.89 28.36 -31.75
N SER A 15 25.89 29.53 -32.38
CA SER A 15 26.10 29.66 -33.84
C SER A 15 27.49 29.22 -34.31
N LYS A 16 28.48 29.13 -33.39
CA LYS A 16 29.86 28.66 -33.66
C LYS A 16 30.28 27.59 -32.63
N PRO A 17 29.64 26.42 -32.62
CA PRO A 17 29.74 25.46 -31.53
C PRO A 17 31.09 24.72 -31.51
N PHE A 18 31.81 24.63 -32.63
CA PHE A 18 33.02 23.81 -32.79
C PHE A 18 34.11 24.07 -31.74
N GLY A 19 34.28 25.30 -31.27
CA GLY A 19 35.26 25.64 -30.23
C GLY A 19 34.89 25.14 -28.83
N LYS A 20 33.60 24.87 -28.58
CA LYS A 20 33.07 24.44 -27.28
C LYS A 20 32.54 23.00 -27.28
N ILE A 21 32.34 22.42 -28.46
CA ILE A 21 31.75 21.09 -28.63
C ILE A 21 32.55 19.98 -27.94
N GLN A 22 33.87 20.17 -27.82
CA GLN A 22 34.78 19.25 -27.12
C GLN A 22 34.47 19.15 -25.61
N ARG A 23 33.76 20.12 -25.04
CA ARG A 23 33.34 20.11 -23.63
C ARG A 23 32.03 19.36 -23.40
N LEU A 24 31.24 19.11 -24.46
CA LEU A 24 29.95 18.42 -24.33
C LEU A 24 30.04 17.01 -23.72
N PRO A 25 31.01 16.15 -24.10
CA PRO A 25 31.13 14.83 -23.49
C PRO A 25 31.32 14.89 -21.97
N GLU A 26 32.16 15.82 -21.50
CA GLU A 26 32.40 16.02 -20.07
C GLU A 26 31.16 16.58 -19.36
N LEU A 27 30.47 17.55 -19.96
CA LEU A 27 29.25 18.13 -19.40
C LEU A 27 28.10 17.12 -19.35
N ASN A 28 27.92 16.31 -20.39
CA ASN A 28 26.92 15.25 -20.43
C ASN A 28 27.19 14.20 -19.35
N LYS A 29 28.45 13.77 -19.19
CA LYS A 29 28.82 12.83 -18.13
C LYS A 29 28.48 13.39 -16.74
N LYS A 30 28.82 14.66 -16.48
CA LYS A 30 28.47 15.32 -15.21
C LYS A 30 26.96 15.44 -15.01
N PHE A 31 26.21 15.71 -16.06
CA PHE A 31 24.75 15.75 -16.01
C PHE A 31 24.15 14.38 -15.66
N GLU A 32 24.64 13.32 -16.30
CA GLU A 32 24.24 11.93 -16.01
C GLU A 32 24.56 11.54 -14.56
N GLU A 33 25.75 11.88 -14.07
CA GLU A 33 26.16 11.63 -12.68
C GLU A 33 25.24 12.36 -11.67
N LEU A 34 24.89 13.62 -11.93
CA LEU A 34 23.96 14.37 -11.09
C LEU A 34 22.54 13.80 -11.13
N HIS A 35 22.07 13.39 -12.32
CA HIS A 35 20.74 12.80 -12.49
C HIS A 35 20.66 11.45 -11.77
N MET A 36 21.67 10.58 -11.93
CA MET A 36 21.78 9.31 -11.22
C MET A 36 21.81 9.52 -9.70
N GLY A 37 22.64 10.45 -9.20
CA GLY A 37 22.69 10.75 -7.78
C GLY A 37 21.39 11.32 -7.21
N LEU A 38 20.56 11.96 -8.04
CA LEU A 38 19.22 12.40 -7.63
C LEU A 38 18.23 11.22 -7.55
N LEU A 39 18.28 10.30 -8.53
CA LEU A 39 17.49 9.08 -8.52
C LEU A 39 17.83 8.21 -7.30
N GLU A 40 19.12 8.01 -7.01
CA GLU A 40 19.59 7.23 -5.86
C GLU A 40 19.11 7.82 -4.53
N LYS A 41 19.13 9.15 -4.38
CA LYS A 41 18.62 9.82 -3.18
C LYS A 41 17.13 9.60 -3.00
N GLU A 42 16.36 9.75 -4.07
CA GLU A 42 14.91 9.51 -4.00
C GLU A 42 14.63 8.02 -3.71
N ALA A 43 15.37 7.12 -4.33
CA ALA A 43 15.23 5.69 -4.09
C ALA A 43 15.55 5.31 -2.64
N ALA A 44 16.60 5.90 -2.06
CA ALA A 44 16.96 5.71 -0.65
C ALA A 44 15.90 6.22 0.34
N ILE A 45 15.08 7.19 -0.05
CA ILE A 45 13.94 7.64 0.76
C ILE A 45 12.79 6.63 0.70
N MET A 46 12.57 6.02 -0.48
CA MET A 46 11.46 5.08 -0.68
C MET A 46 11.75 3.68 -0.16
N ASP A 47 13.00 3.22 -0.22
CA ASP A 47 13.42 1.88 0.21
C ASP A 47 12.93 1.50 1.63
N PRO A 48 13.13 2.31 2.68
CA PRO A 48 12.62 1.98 4.01
C PRO A 48 11.09 1.96 4.07
N LEU A 49 10.38 2.75 3.25
CA LEU A 49 8.92 2.74 3.21
C LEU A 49 8.38 1.43 2.65
N VAL A 50 8.98 0.93 1.57
CA VAL A 50 8.63 -0.38 0.99
C VAL A 50 8.97 -1.49 1.97
N HIS A 51 10.10 -1.38 2.67
CA HIS A 51 10.51 -2.32 3.70
C HIS A 51 9.52 -2.40 4.86
N ASP A 52 9.09 -1.25 5.40
CA ASP A 52 8.12 -1.19 6.49
C ASP A 52 6.77 -1.83 6.09
N ASP A 53 6.31 -1.57 4.86
CA ASP A 53 5.09 -2.17 4.32
C ASP A 53 5.20 -3.69 4.20
N PHE A 54 6.33 -4.18 3.68
CA PHE A 54 6.61 -5.61 3.59
C PHE A 54 6.66 -6.26 4.97
N LEU A 55 7.34 -5.63 5.94
CA LEU A 55 7.40 -6.11 7.31
C LEU A 55 5.99 -6.23 7.92
N LYS A 56 5.12 -5.23 7.70
CA LYS A 56 3.74 -5.25 8.18
C LYS A 56 2.97 -6.47 7.66
N VAL A 57 3.07 -6.76 6.37
CA VAL A 57 2.42 -7.93 5.75
C VAL A 57 3.02 -9.22 6.29
N LYS A 58 4.35 -9.28 6.39
CA LYS A 58 5.07 -10.45 6.87
C LYS A 58 4.75 -10.77 8.32
N GLU A 59 4.69 -9.77 9.20
CA GLU A 59 4.29 -9.93 10.60
C GLU A 59 2.90 -10.57 10.72
N VAL A 60 1.93 -10.10 9.92
CA VAL A 60 0.59 -10.69 9.91
C VAL A 60 0.62 -12.11 9.36
N LEU A 61 1.29 -12.32 8.23
CA LEU A 61 1.39 -13.63 7.57
C LEU A 61 2.03 -14.69 8.48
N ASP A 62 3.10 -14.34 9.19
CA ASP A 62 3.87 -15.26 10.03
C ASP A 62 3.09 -15.77 11.24
N THR A 63 2.02 -15.08 11.64
CA THR A 63 1.09 -15.58 12.68
C THR A 63 0.14 -16.66 12.19
N LYS A 64 0.06 -16.89 10.87
CA LYS A 64 -0.91 -17.80 10.25
C LYS A 64 -0.30 -19.17 9.99
N SER A 65 -1.08 -20.23 10.20
CA SER A 65 -0.65 -21.61 9.95
C SER A 65 -0.38 -21.92 8.47
N PHE A 66 -0.93 -21.10 7.57
CA PHE A 66 -0.76 -21.22 6.12
C PHE A 66 0.27 -20.25 5.53
N ALA A 67 1.12 -19.65 6.37
CA ALA A 67 2.12 -18.65 5.96
C ALA A 67 2.96 -19.10 4.75
N GLU A 68 3.44 -20.34 4.77
CA GLU A 68 4.29 -20.94 3.74
C GLU A 68 3.62 -21.01 2.36
N VAL A 69 2.29 -20.98 2.29
CA VAL A 69 1.55 -21.03 1.02
C VAL A 69 1.56 -19.66 0.33
N LEU A 70 1.36 -18.58 1.07
CA LEU A 70 1.26 -17.22 0.50
C LEU A 70 2.62 -16.50 0.46
N ARG A 71 3.57 -16.88 1.30
CA ARG A 71 4.88 -16.23 1.43
C ARG A 71 5.63 -16.09 0.10
N PRO A 72 5.78 -17.14 -0.74
CA PRO A 72 6.50 -16.98 -2.02
C PRO A 72 5.86 -15.92 -2.93
N ARG A 73 4.52 -15.91 -2.98
CA ARG A 73 3.76 -14.96 -3.81
C ARG A 73 3.87 -13.53 -3.30
N ILE A 74 3.80 -13.35 -1.98
CA ILE A 74 3.93 -12.03 -1.34
C ILE A 74 5.35 -11.50 -1.55
N ASN A 75 6.38 -12.31 -1.28
CA ASN A 75 7.77 -11.92 -1.48
C ASN A 75 8.04 -11.49 -2.92
N GLN A 76 7.58 -12.28 -3.89
CA GLN A 76 7.75 -11.94 -5.31
C GLN A 76 7.16 -10.57 -5.67
N ARG A 77 5.96 -10.25 -5.19
CA ARG A 77 5.33 -8.95 -5.49
C ARG A 77 6.09 -7.77 -4.89
N PHE A 78 6.66 -7.94 -3.69
CA PHE A 78 7.50 -6.89 -3.10
C PHE A 78 8.88 -6.81 -3.78
N ASP A 79 9.47 -7.94 -4.20
CA ASP A 79 10.68 -7.98 -5.02
C ASP A 79 10.51 -7.20 -6.33
N GLU A 80 9.34 -7.29 -6.97
CA GLU A 80 9.01 -6.48 -8.16
C GLU A 80 9.01 -4.97 -7.87
N ILE A 81 8.56 -4.55 -6.68
CA ILE A 81 8.60 -3.14 -6.24
C ILE A 81 10.04 -2.69 -6.01
N TRP A 82 10.87 -3.49 -5.34
CA TRP A 82 12.29 -3.18 -5.13
C TRP A 82 13.08 -3.16 -6.44
N GLU A 83 12.81 -4.08 -7.36
CA GLU A 83 13.47 -4.09 -8.65
C GLU A 83 13.11 -2.83 -9.44
N LYS A 84 11.83 -2.46 -9.48
CA LYS A 84 11.40 -1.21 -10.09
C LYS A 84 12.06 0.01 -9.45
N LEU A 85 12.22 0.00 -8.12
CA LEU A 85 12.90 1.06 -7.39
C LEU A 85 14.38 1.18 -7.79
N ARG A 86 15.08 0.05 -7.98
CA ARG A 86 16.49 0.00 -8.38
C ARG A 86 16.74 0.37 -9.84
N THR A 87 15.81 0.01 -10.74
CA THR A 87 16.00 0.20 -12.18
C THR A 87 15.36 1.47 -12.73
N SER A 88 14.60 2.20 -11.92
CA SER A 88 13.87 3.40 -12.40
C SER A 88 14.82 4.53 -12.79
N SER A 89 14.68 5.02 -14.02
CA SER A 89 15.36 6.22 -14.52
C SER A 89 14.55 7.51 -14.35
N ASP A 90 13.34 7.40 -13.79
CA ASP A 90 12.39 8.49 -13.63
C ASP A 90 12.04 8.73 -12.15
N ILE A 91 12.19 9.99 -11.73
CA ILE A 91 11.90 10.45 -10.37
C ILE A 91 10.41 10.34 -10.07
N ALA A 92 9.53 10.60 -11.04
CA ALA A 92 8.09 10.49 -10.82
C ALA A 92 7.69 9.03 -10.55
N ALA A 93 8.24 8.09 -11.33
CA ALA A 93 8.07 6.67 -11.09
C ALA A 93 8.61 6.24 -9.71
N ILE A 94 9.78 6.73 -9.28
CA ILE A 94 10.33 6.44 -7.93
C ILE A 94 9.37 6.97 -6.85
N LYS A 95 8.88 8.21 -6.98
CA LYS A 95 7.93 8.79 -6.01
C LYS A 95 6.61 8.03 -5.94
N ASN A 96 6.21 7.41 -7.04
CA ASN A 96 4.99 6.60 -7.10
C ASN A 96 5.14 5.24 -6.37
N ILE A 97 6.36 4.78 -6.12
CA ILE A 97 6.62 3.51 -5.42
C ILE A 97 5.94 3.46 -4.06
N LYS A 98 5.91 4.59 -3.34
CA LYS A 98 5.19 4.66 -2.06
C LYS A 98 3.72 4.24 -2.21
N LEU A 99 3.02 4.81 -3.19
CA LEU A 99 1.61 4.52 -3.42
C LEU A 99 1.41 3.07 -3.89
N GLU A 100 2.30 2.57 -4.74
CA GLU A 100 2.27 1.18 -5.22
C GLU A 100 2.47 0.18 -4.08
N SER A 101 3.44 0.44 -3.20
CA SER A 101 3.74 -0.35 -1.99
C SER A 101 2.58 -0.33 -1.00
N ASP A 102 2.04 0.85 -0.70
CA ASP A 102 0.88 1.00 0.20
C ASP A 102 -0.34 0.22 -0.33
N THR A 103 -0.58 0.29 -1.65
CA THR A 103 -1.65 -0.47 -2.31
C THR A 103 -1.39 -1.98 -2.27
N LEU A 104 -0.14 -2.41 -2.49
CA LEU A 104 0.24 -3.82 -2.46
C LEU A 104 0.08 -4.40 -1.06
N LYS A 105 0.52 -3.68 -0.01
CA LYS A 105 0.31 -4.05 1.39
C LYS A 105 -1.15 -4.36 1.67
N ILE A 106 -2.07 -3.46 1.30
CA ILE A 106 -3.51 -3.65 1.51
C ILE A 106 -3.99 -4.93 0.81
N LYS A 107 -3.64 -5.11 -0.46
CA LYS A 107 -4.01 -6.31 -1.23
C LYS A 107 -3.48 -7.60 -0.60
N CYS A 108 -2.26 -7.57 -0.08
CA CYS A 108 -1.67 -8.73 0.58
C CYS A 108 -2.36 -9.04 1.92
N LEU A 109 -2.71 -8.03 2.71
CA LEU A 109 -3.47 -8.23 3.95
C LEU A 109 -4.88 -8.78 3.68
N ASP A 110 -5.56 -8.23 2.67
CA ASP A 110 -6.87 -8.73 2.24
C ASP A 110 -6.78 -10.18 1.72
N GLU A 111 -5.71 -10.53 0.99
CA GLU A 111 -5.46 -11.89 0.52
C GLU A 111 -5.23 -12.87 1.68
N ILE A 112 -4.50 -12.44 2.72
CA ILE A 112 -4.30 -13.25 3.94
C ILE A 112 -5.64 -13.49 4.64
N ASP A 113 -6.44 -12.44 4.85
CA ASP A 113 -7.74 -12.53 5.52
C ASP A 113 -8.74 -13.40 4.72
N GLU A 114 -8.76 -13.26 3.40
CA GLU A 114 -9.63 -14.07 2.54
C GLU A 114 -9.20 -15.54 2.52
N TYR A 115 -7.89 -15.82 2.47
CA TYR A 115 -7.38 -17.18 2.55
C TYR A 115 -7.73 -17.83 3.89
N GLU A 116 -7.57 -17.09 4.99
CA GLU A 116 -7.96 -17.55 6.33
C GLU A 116 -9.45 -17.92 6.36
N ARG A 117 -10.33 -17.06 5.85
CA ARG A 117 -11.78 -17.31 5.83
C ARG A 117 -12.15 -18.51 4.96
N ALA A 118 -11.55 -18.63 3.78
CA ALA A 118 -11.84 -19.73 2.85
C ALA A 118 -11.36 -21.09 3.38
N HIS A 119 -10.37 -21.09 4.27
CA HIS A 119 -9.79 -22.30 4.88
C HIS A 119 -10.13 -22.44 6.36
N GLN A 120 -11.08 -21.65 6.88
CA GLN A 120 -11.66 -21.91 8.18
C GLN A 120 -12.41 -23.26 8.12
N PRO A 121 -12.17 -24.17 9.10
CA PRO A 121 -12.93 -25.40 9.17
C PRO A 121 -14.42 -25.04 9.26
N ALA A 122 -15.24 -25.71 8.43
CA ALA A 122 -16.69 -25.55 8.49
C ALA A 122 -17.16 -25.74 9.94
N PRO A 123 -18.11 -24.92 10.44
CA PRO A 123 -18.64 -25.12 11.77
C PRO A 123 -19.12 -26.57 11.88
N GLU A 124 -18.55 -27.31 12.84
CA GLU A 124 -18.92 -28.69 13.07
C GLU A 124 -20.44 -28.78 13.19
N PRO A 125 -21.11 -29.68 12.44
CA PRO A 125 -22.54 -29.88 12.62
C PRO A 125 -22.79 -30.18 14.09
N PRO A 126 -23.83 -29.57 14.72
CA PRO A 126 -24.07 -29.75 16.13
C PRO A 126 -24.21 -31.24 16.42
N VAL A 127 -23.26 -31.79 17.18
CA VAL A 127 -23.33 -33.15 17.70
C VAL A 127 -24.58 -33.21 18.56
N ALA A 128 -25.62 -33.85 18.02
CA ALA A 128 -26.83 -34.14 18.76
C ALA A 128 -26.44 -34.96 20.01
N PRO A 129 -26.84 -34.57 21.22
CA PRO A 129 -26.64 -35.42 22.39
C PRO A 129 -27.47 -36.69 22.19
N VAL A 130 -26.79 -37.82 22.06
CA VAL A 130 -27.43 -39.14 22.08
C VAL A 130 -27.95 -39.38 23.50
N VAL A 131 -29.23 -39.06 23.72
CA VAL A 131 -29.98 -39.50 24.90
C VAL A 131 -30.82 -40.71 24.47
N PRO A 132 -30.61 -41.92 25.04
CA PRO A 132 -31.43 -43.08 24.70
C PRO A 132 -32.83 -42.96 25.31
N GLY A 133 -33.84 -42.91 24.45
CA GLY A 133 -35.23 -43.23 24.80
C GLY A 133 -36.14 -42.02 25.08
N ILE A 134 -36.95 -41.65 24.08
CA ILE A 134 -38.42 -41.50 24.07
C ILE A 134 -38.83 -40.81 22.75
N GLU A 135 -39.89 -41.33 22.14
CA GLU A 135 -40.49 -41.02 20.82
C GLU A 135 -41.11 -39.59 20.68
N PRO A 136 -41.49 -39.17 19.45
CA PRO A 136 -41.01 -37.93 18.83
C PRO A 136 -41.97 -36.73 18.93
N ILE A 137 -41.42 -35.53 19.05
CA ILE A 137 -42.12 -34.28 18.68
C ILE A 137 -41.26 -33.48 17.68
N ASN A 138 -41.91 -33.14 16.57
CA ASN A 138 -41.46 -32.38 15.40
C ASN A 138 -40.35 -31.34 15.67
N PRO A 139 -39.22 -31.35 14.93
CA PRO A 139 -38.28 -30.25 14.93
C PRO A 139 -38.59 -29.29 13.78
N THR A 140 -38.99 -28.06 14.11
CA THR A 140 -38.76 -26.91 13.22
C THR A 140 -37.76 -25.99 13.90
N PRO A 141 -36.47 -26.03 13.57
CA PRO A 141 -35.53 -24.99 13.92
C PRO A 141 -35.41 -24.03 12.73
N ALA A 142 -35.97 -22.83 12.86
CA ALA A 142 -35.65 -21.71 11.98
C ALA A 142 -34.15 -21.37 12.12
N PRO A 143 -33.38 -21.27 11.03
CA PRO A 143 -31.95 -20.97 11.11
C PRO A 143 -31.77 -19.49 11.45
N THR A 144 -31.41 -19.19 12.71
CA THR A 144 -30.97 -17.83 13.06
C THR A 144 -29.54 -17.64 12.57
N LYS A 145 -29.47 -17.12 11.35
CA LYS A 145 -28.30 -16.67 10.59
C LYS A 145 -27.38 -15.84 11.50
N VAL A 146 -26.27 -16.42 11.97
CA VAL A 146 -25.24 -15.70 12.72
C VAL A 146 -24.59 -14.72 11.74
N LYS A 147 -24.89 -13.44 11.88
CA LYS A 147 -24.31 -12.37 11.06
C LYS A 147 -22.83 -12.21 11.40
N THR A 148 -21.96 -12.79 10.57
CA THR A 148 -20.52 -12.52 10.62
C THR A 148 -20.28 -11.08 10.15
N LYS A 149 -19.84 -10.21 11.07
CA LYS A 149 -19.50 -8.81 10.79
C LYS A 149 -18.36 -8.75 9.78
N ARG A 150 -18.56 -7.98 8.69
CA ARG A 150 -17.56 -7.76 7.65
C ARG A 150 -16.50 -6.77 8.14
N ARG A 151 -15.23 -7.08 7.89
CA ARG A 151 -14.12 -6.13 8.03
C ARG A 151 -13.82 -5.52 6.67
N LYS A 152 -13.62 -4.21 6.65
CA LYS A 152 -13.22 -3.44 5.47
C LYS A 152 -11.99 -2.63 5.87
N ASN A 153 -10.85 -2.96 5.28
CA ASN A 153 -9.61 -2.20 5.47
C ASN A 153 -9.70 -0.95 4.60
N VAL A 154 -9.68 0.23 5.23
CA VAL A 154 -9.80 1.50 4.52
C VAL A 154 -8.58 2.36 4.84
N SER A 155 -7.80 2.66 3.80
CA SER A 155 -6.69 3.60 3.88
C SER A 155 -7.18 5.00 4.25
N ILE A 156 -6.45 5.70 5.12
CA ILE A 156 -6.69 7.13 5.41
C ILE A 156 -6.71 7.97 4.12
N SER A 157 -5.95 7.61 3.08
CA SER A 157 -5.97 8.29 1.78
C SER A 157 -7.30 8.13 1.04
N ASN A 158 -8.00 7.00 1.22
CA ASN A 158 -9.34 6.79 0.67
C ASN A 158 -10.42 7.55 1.47
N VAL A 159 -10.23 7.70 2.79
CA VAL A 159 -11.15 8.48 3.64
C VAL A 159 -10.95 9.98 3.45
N ALA A 160 -9.71 10.46 3.30
CA ALA A 160 -9.37 11.87 3.07
C ALA A 160 -9.58 12.30 1.61
N GLY A 161 -9.46 11.38 0.65
CA GLY A 161 -9.28 11.70 -0.77
C GLY A 161 -7.89 12.31 -1.04
N ALA A 162 -7.61 12.68 -2.30
CA ALA A 162 -6.37 13.36 -2.71
C ALA A 162 -6.30 14.84 -2.29
N ARG A 163 -6.89 15.22 -1.14
CA ARG A 163 -6.85 16.58 -0.61
C ARG A 163 -5.74 16.70 0.42
N THR A 164 -4.78 17.58 0.14
CA THR A 164 -3.82 18.05 1.14
C THR A 164 -4.58 18.89 2.17
N TYR A 165 -4.49 18.52 3.44
CA TYR A 165 -5.00 19.32 4.56
C TYR A 165 -3.84 20.11 5.17
N SER A 166 -3.95 21.43 5.18
CA SER A 166 -3.04 22.32 5.91
C SER A 166 -3.67 22.66 7.25
N ILE A 167 -2.93 22.43 8.35
CA ILE A 167 -3.40 22.66 9.72
C ILE A 167 -2.51 23.75 10.32
N GLU A 168 -3.09 24.91 10.63
CA GLU A 168 -2.39 26.03 11.26
C GLU A 168 -2.96 26.37 12.64
N THR A 169 -4.22 26.01 12.88
CA THR A 169 -4.95 26.37 14.11
C THR A 169 -5.72 25.18 14.70
N GLU A 170 -6.08 25.28 15.99
CA GLU A 170 -6.90 24.27 16.68
C GLU A 170 -8.27 24.08 16.01
N GLN A 171 -8.83 25.14 15.44
CA GLN A 171 -10.08 25.06 14.67
C GLN A 171 -9.93 24.23 13.38
N ASP A 172 -8.75 24.21 12.77
CA ASP A 172 -8.49 23.36 11.60
C ASP A 172 -8.45 21.87 11.99
N ILE A 173 -7.98 21.57 13.20
CA ILE A 173 -8.01 20.21 13.77
C ILE A 173 -9.46 19.79 14.01
N ASP A 174 -10.26 20.64 14.66
CA ASP A 174 -11.67 20.34 14.91
C ASP A 174 -12.45 20.12 13.62
N LYS A 175 -12.17 20.93 12.59
CA LYS A 175 -12.80 20.81 11.28
C LYS A 175 -12.39 19.51 10.57
N PHE A 176 -11.11 19.14 10.63
CA PHE A 176 -10.62 17.87 10.09
C PHE A 176 -11.26 16.67 10.80
N LEU A 177 -11.33 16.70 12.13
CA LEU A 177 -11.96 15.65 12.93
C LEU A 177 -13.46 15.55 12.67
N ALA A 178 -14.16 16.67 12.49
CA ALA A 178 -15.58 16.68 12.16
C ALA A 178 -15.86 16.08 10.77
N GLU A 179 -15.04 16.43 9.75
CA GLU A 179 -15.15 15.84 8.41
C GLU A 179 -14.85 14.34 8.41
N MET A 180 -13.78 13.93 9.12
CA MET A 180 -13.43 12.51 9.30
C MET A 180 -14.56 11.75 9.98
N LYS A 181 -15.11 12.29 11.08
CA LYS A 181 -16.23 11.70 11.81
C LYS A 181 -17.47 11.55 10.92
N GLN A 182 -17.80 12.56 10.12
CA GLN A 182 -18.94 12.50 9.22
C GLN A 182 -18.75 11.43 8.13
N LYS A 183 -17.55 11.33 7.55
CA LYS A 183 -17.25 10.29 6.55
C LYS A 183 -17.28 8.89 7.15
N LEU A 184 -16.74 8.72 8.35
CA LEU A 184 -16.79 7.45 9.07
C LEU A 184 -18.24 7.07 9.40
N MET A 185 -19.08 8.01 9.82
CA MET A 185 -20.51 7.76 10.06
C MET A 185 -21.26 7.39 8.77
N ASN A 186 -20.89 7.96 7.62
CA ASN A 186 -21.49 7.61 6.34
C ASN A 186 -21.07 6.23 5.83
N GLU A 187 -19.83 5.79 6.10
CA GLU A 187 -19.32 4.45 5.75
C GLU A 187 -19.65 3.38 6.79
N LEU A 188 -20.07 3.79 8.01
CA LEU A 188 -20.44 2.90 9.10
C LEU A 188 -21.88 2.41 8.92
N GLU A 189 -22.06 1.34 8.14
CA GLU A 189 -23.31 0.58 8.09
C GLU A 189 -23.46 -0.36 9.31
N GLU A 190 -24.70 -0.75 9.64
CA GLU A 190 -24.97 -1.76 10.67
C GLU A 190 -24.13 -3.02 10.39
N ASP A 191 -23.34 -3.45 11.39
CA ASP A 191 -22.44 -4.62 11.35
C ASP A 191 -21.06 -4.46 10.66
N THR A 192 -20.53 -3.23 10.53
CA THR A 192 -19.17 -2.98 9.99
C THR A 192 -18.17 -2.56 11.08
N ILE A 193 -16.94 -3.12 11.05
CA ILE A 193 -15.80 -2.64 11.85
C ILE A 193 -14.84 -1.91 10.92
N ILE A 194 -14.65 -0.62 11.15
CA ILE A 194 -13.71 0.22 10.39
C ILE A 194 -12.36 0.19 11.08
N THR A 195 -11.35 -0.32 10.39
CA THR A 195 -9.94 -0.23 10.83
C THR A 195 -9.27 0.87 10.03
N LEU A 196 -8.73 1.87 10.72
CA LEU A 196 -7.99 2.99 10.16
C LEU A 196 -6.49 2.68 10.26
N SER A 197 -5.82 2.60 9.10
CA SER A 197 -4.39 2.30 8.97
C SER A 197 -3.71 3.22 7.97
#